data_AF-A0A1R7QFG9-F1
#
_entry.id   AF-A0A1R7QFG9-F1
#
_cell.length_a   1.000
_cell.length_b   1.000
_cell.length_c   1.000
_cell.angle_alpha   90.00
_cell.angle_beta   90.00
_cell.angle_gamma   90.00
#
_symmetry.space_group_name_H-M   'P 1'
#
loop_
_entity.id
_entity.type
_entity.pdbx_description
1 polymer ?
#
loop_
_entity_poly.entity_id
_entity_poly.type
_entity_poly.pdbx_seq_one_letter_code
_entity_poly.pdbx_strand_id
1 'polypeptide(L)'
;MTNNNYTELSHSDDCEKYVNQFIQEFPLRSAEIGQGTVIKRALPSRHKRMIGAWCFLDHAGPVTFPQGDGLDVGPHPHIGLQTFTWMIEGTMMHTDSLGSKQLIRPKQVNLMTAGHGISHTEVAPDTETKMHAAQLWIALPDAQIAVEPRFDHYPELPVVEKDGVEFTVLVGAFLNTTSPVSVYTELLGVDLSAAESTKTRLTLNPNFEYGFMALEGTATVNGHELTEDNMVVLEQGVSAIEIEIHAGSRLLLLGGEPFESPILLWWNFVGRTQEELKIARDQWIAQDERFGSIPDYEGPRLEAPAFPDQMRASK
;
A
#
# COMPACT_ATOMS: atom_id res chain seq x y z
N MET A 1 -50.21 -23.82 28.23
CA MET A 1 -48.78 -23.44 28.36
C MET A 1 -48.00 -24.22 27.32
N THR A 2 -47.74 -23.60 26.18
CA THR A 2 -46.93 -24.19 25.09
C THR A 2 -45.64 -23.39 25.01
N ASN A 3 -44.57 -23.92 25.60
CA ASN A 3 -43.22 -23.45 25.38
C ASN A 3 -42.75 -24.01 24.03
N ASN A 4 -42.85 -23.23 22.96
CA ASN A 4 -42.07 -23.48 21.74
C ASN A 4 -40.75 -22.72 21.87
N ASN A 5 -39.73 -23.39 22.40
CA ASN A 5 -38.35 -22.98 22.20
C ASN A 5 -37.96 -23.35 20.78
N TYR A 6 -38.12 -22.42 19.84
CA TYR A 6 -37.42 -22.47 18.56
C TYR A 6 -35.96 -22.09 18.80
N THR A 7 -35.12 -23.10 19.04
CA THR A 7 -33.70 -22.98 18.73
C THR A 7 -33.57 -23.08 17.21
N GLU A 8 -33.49 -21.94 16.53
CA GLU A 8 -33.00 -21.93 15.15
C GLU A 8 -31.57 -22.46 15.17
N LEU A 9 -31.36 -23.59 14.51
CA LEU A 9 -30.05 -24.16 14.29
C LEU A 9 -29.37 -23.32 13.22
N SER A 10 -28.24 -22.70 13.56
CA SER A 10 -27.38 -22.00 12.58
C SER A 10 -26.94 -22.98 11.50
N HIS A 11 -27.21 -22.62 10.24
CA HIS A 11 -26.75 -23.36 9.06
C HIS A 11 -25.37 -22.86 8.63
N SER A 12 -24.53 -23.73 8.06
CA SER A 12 -23.21 -23.36 7.53
C SER A 12 -23.27 -22.21 6.53
N ASP A 13 -24.33 -22.19 5.73
CA ASP A 13 -24.58 -21.21 4.66
C ASP A 13 -24.88 -19.82 5.23
N ASP A 14 -25.29 -19.74 6.51
CA ASP A 14 -25.51 -18.46 7.19
C ASP A 14 -24.20 -17.74 7.48
N CYS A 15 -23.09 -18.48 7.66
CA CYS A 15 -21.77 -17.90 7.87
C CYS A 15 -21.24 -17.26 6.57
N GLU A 16 -21.42 -17.92 5.43
CA GLU A 16 -20.99 -17.41 4.12
C GLU A 16 -21.79 -16.17 3.72
N LYS A 17 -23.12 -16.21 3.88
CA LYS A 17 -24.00 -15.04 3.66
C LYS A 17 -23.65 -13.87 4.59
N TYR A 18 -23.31 -14.15 5.84
CA TYR A 18 -22.95 -13.13 6.81
C TYR A 18 -21.63 -12.43 6.47
N VAL A 19 -20.60 -13.16 6.03
CA VAL A 19 -19.31 -12.54 5.65
C VAL A 19 -19.46 -11.74 4.35
N ASN A 20 -20.20 -12.26 3.37
CA ASN A 20 -20.39 -11.62 2.07
C ASN A 20 -21.02 -10.21 2.13
N GLN A 21 -21.80 -9.89 3.18
CA GLN A 21 -22.36 -8.54 3.33
C GLN A 21 -21.29 -7.46 3.62
N PHE A 22 -20.09 -7.87 4.05
CA PHE A 22 -18.97 -6.97 4.34
C PHE A 22 -17.94 -6.90 3.21
N ILE A 23 -18.17 -7.62 2.10
CA ILE A 23 -17.23 -7.70 0.97
C ILE A 23 -17.68 -6.77 -0.14
N GLN A 24 -16.73 -5.97 -0.65
CA GLN A 24 -16.92 -5.22 -1.89
C GLN A 24 -15.78 -5.53 -2.85
N GLU A 25 -16.09 -5.62 -4.13
CA GLU A 25 -15.13 -5.78 -5.21
C GLU A 25 -15.19 -4.56 -6.14
N PHE A 26 -14.05 -4.06 -6.60
CA PHE A 26 -14.01 -3.02 -7.62
C PHE A 26 -12.82 -3.17 -8.57
N PRO A 27 -12.97 -2.72 -9.83
CA PRO A 27 -11.88 -2.77 -10.80
C PRO A 27 -10.79 -1.73 -10.49
N LEU A 28 -9.56 -2.07 -10.82
CA LEU A 28 -8.39 -1.19 -10.79
C LEU A 28 -8.29 -0.36 -12.08
N ARG A 29 -7.49 0.71 -12.04
CA ARG A 29 -7.18 1.50 -13.24
C ARG A 29 -5.69 1.43 -13.54
N SER A 30 -5.34 1.45 -14.81
CA SER A 30 -3.96 1.70 -15.21
C SER A 30 -3.60 3.17 -15.02
N ALA A 31 -2.35 3.45 -14.65
CA ALA A 31 -1.76 4.78 -14.66
C ALA A 31 -0.31 4.70 -15.13
N GLU A 32 0.28 5.84 -15.47
CA GLU A 32 1.69 5.94 -15.85
C GLU A 32 2.47 6.71 -14.78
N ILE A 33 3.70 6.25 -14.51
CA ILE A 33 4.66 6.91 -13.63
C ILE A 33 6.01 7.08 -14.35
N GLY A 34 6.79 8.07 -13.92
CA GLY A 34 8.08 8.38 -14.54
C GLY A 34 7.97 8.65 -16.04
N GLN A 35 8.79 7.97 -16.83
CA GLN A 35 8.86 8.09 -18.30
C GLN A 35 7.94 7.09 -19.03
N GLY A 36 6.69 6.93 -18.57
CA GLY A 36 5.67 6.10 -19.25
C GLY A 36 5.58 4.66 -18.78
N THR A 37 6.11 4.34 -17.60
CA THR A 37 5.95 3.01 -17.00
C THR A 37 4.51 2.80 -16.55
N VAL A 38 3.82 1.81 -17.15
CA VAL A 38 2.42 1.50 -16.83
C VAL A 38 2.34 0.68 -15.53
N ILE A 39 1.49 1.12 -14.61
CA ILE A 39 1.22 0.49 -13.32
C ILE A 39 -0.30 0.32 -13.11
N LYS A 40 -0.70 -0.49 -12.12
CA LYS A 40 -2.09 -0.61 -11.66
C LYS A 40 -2.28 0.19 -10.37
N ARG A 41 -3.19 1.17 -10.39
CA ARG A 41 -3.54 1.99 -9.21
C ARG A 41 -4.81 1.47 -8.54
N ALA A 42 -4.66 0.94 -7.34
CA ALA A 42 -5.75 0.41 -6.53
C ALA A 42 -6.32 1.45 -5.55
N LEU A 43 -5.46 2.21 -4.87
CA LEU A 43 -5.85 3.29 -3.97
C LEU A 43 -5.16 4.60 -4.33
N PRO A 44 -5.82 5.77 -4.19
CA PRO A 44 -7.26 5.91 -3.96
C PRO A 44 -8.06 5.60 -5.23
N SER A 45 -9.28 5.10 -5.06
CA SER A 45 -10.28 4.91 -6.10
C SER A 45 -11.60 5.61 -5.75
N ARG A 46 -12.55 5.63 -6.69
CA ARG A 46 -13.90 6.17 -6.43
C ARG A 46 -14.66 5.32 -5.39
N HIS A 47 -14.35 4.03 -5.31
CA HIS A 47 -15.04 3.06 -4.45
C HIS A 47 -14.41 2.99 -3.05
N LYS A 48 -13.07 3.09 -2.97
CA LYS A 48 -12.33 3.04 -1.70
C LYS A 48 -11.16 4.02 -1.74
N ARG A 49 -11.09 4.92 -0.76
CA ARG A 49 -10.00 5.91 -0.65
C ARG A 49 -8.88 5.45 0.26
N MET A 50 -9.23 4.72 1.33
CA MET A 50 -8.29 4.27 2.36
C MET A 50 -8.67 2.89 2.86
N ILE A 51 -7.70 2.15 3.40
CA ILE A 51 -7.88 0.93 4.19
C ILE A 51 -7.00 1.09 5.43
N GLY A 52 -7.62 1.33 6.58
CA GLY A 52 -6.90 1.87 7.73
C GLY A 52 -6.16 3.15 7.34
N ALA A 53 -4.87 3.24 7.65
CA ALA A 53 -4.02 4.36 7.24
C ALA A 53 -3.47 4.26 5.80
N TRP A 54 -3.63 3.13 5.10
CA TRP A 54 -3.21 2.98 3.71
C TRP A 54 -4.05 3.88 2.80
N CYS A 55 -3.46 4.94 2.22
CA CYS A 55 -4.17 5.92 1.41
C CYS A 55 -3.78 5.93 -0.08
N PHE A 56 -2.79 5.12 -0.45
CA PHE A 56 -2.30 4.97 -1.81
C PHE A 56 -1.76 3.55 -2.00
N LEU A 57 -1.97 2.98 -3.19
CA LEU A 57 -1.45 1.68 -3.59
C LEU A 57 -1.33 1.64 -5.11
N ASP A 58 -0.08 1.55 -5.58
CA ASP A 58 0.27 1.21 -6.95
C ASP A 58 0.96 -0.17 -6.96
N HIS A 59 0.59 -1.00 -7.93
CA HIS A 59 1.26 -2.25 -8.28
C HIS A 59 2.01 -2.05 -9.59
N ALA A 60 3.33 -2.21 -9.53
CA ALA A 60 4.23 -2.01 -10.64
C ALA A 60 4.79 -3.35 -11.09
N GLY A 61 4.55 -3.74 -12.34
CA GLY A 61 4.95 -5.04 -12.88
C GLY A 61 3.99 -6.19 -12.51
N PRO A 62 4.39 -7.46 -12.75
CA PRO A 62 5.69 -7.87 -13.27
C PRO A 62 5.96 -7.35 -14.69
N VAL A 63 7.09 -6.67 -14.89
CA VAL A 63 7.47 -6.13 -16.20
C VAL A 63 8.96 -6.33 -16.47
N THR A 64 9.31 -6.54 -17.75
CA THR A 64 10.68 -6.56 -18.24
C THR A 64 10.88 -5.41 -19.23
N PHE A 65 12.02 -4.74 -19.16
CA PHE A 65 12.42 -3.62 -20.02
C PHE A 65 13.89 -3.76 -20.44
N PRO A 66 14.31 -3.11 -21.54
CA PRO A 66 15.72 -3.03 -21.91
C PRO A 66 16.56 -2.34 -20.82
N GLN A 67 17.85 -2.66 -20.76
CA GLN A 67 18.78 -1.94 -19.87
C GLN A 67 18.78 -0.45 -20.18
N GLY A 68 18.74 0.38 -19.14
CA GLY A 68 18.63 1.83 -19.24
C GLY A 68 17.19 2.37 -19.35
N ASP A 69 16.19 1.51 -19.63
CA ASP A 69 14.79 1.91 -19.78
C ASP A 69 13.95 1.62 -18.52
N GLY A 70 14.61 1.43 -17.37
CA GLY A 70 13.93 1.22 -16.10
C GLY A 70 13.23 2.48 -15.58
N LEU A 71 12.58 2.35 -14.42
CA LEU A 71 11.88 3.46 -13.79
C LEU A 71 12.85 4.60 -13.48
N ASP A 72 12.47 5.83 -13.84
CA ASP A 72 13.17 7.06 -13.48
C ASP A 72 12.15 8.08 -12.99
N VAL A 73 12.04 8.20 -11.67
CA VAL A 73 11.22 9.22 -11.01
C VAL A 73 12.14 10.24 -10.39
N GLY A 74 12.21 11.42 -11.02
CA GLY A 74 13.01 12.54 -10.53
C GLY A 74 12.52 13.16 -9.22
N PRO A 75 13.21 14.21 -8.73
CA PRO A 75 12.97 14.78 -7.42
C PRO A 75 11.52 15.25 -7.29
N HIS A 76 10.84 14.72 -6.27
CA HIS A 76 9.48 15.10 -5.94
C HIS A 76 9.25 15.06 -4.41
N PRO A 77 8.34 15.88 -3.88
CA PRO A 77 8.15 16.03 -2.45
C PRO A 77 7.06 15.10 -1.92
N HIS A 78 7.07 14.86 -0.62
CA HIS A 78 5.95 14.31 0.15
C HIS A 78 5.78 15.04 1.48
N ILE A 79 4.56 15.07 2.02
CA ILE A 79 4.25 15.54 3.39
C ILE A 79 3.16 14.67 4.03
N GLY A 80 3.15 14.60 5.37
CA GLY A 80 2.05 14.04 6.16
C GLY A 80 1.80 12.53 5.94
N LEU A 81 2.79 11.82 5.40
CA LEU A 81 2.70 10.41 5.05
C LEU A 81 4.01 9.66 5.29
N GLN A 82 3.96 8.33 5.23
CA GLN A 82 5.12 7.48 4.98
C GLN A 82 4.94 6.81 3.61
N THR A 83 5.96 6.81 2.75
CA THR A 83 5.99 5.92 1.58
C THR A 83 6.52 4.55 2.02
N PHE A 84 5.98 3.49 1.44
CA PHE A 84 6.28 2.12 1.75
C PHE A 84 6.48 1.37 0.44
N THR A 85 7.69 0.92 0.18
CA THR A 85 8.03 0.13 -1.00
C THR A 85 8.22 -1.32 -0.61
N TRP A 86 7.43 -2.22 -1.18
CA TRP A 86 7.68 -3.66 -1.15
C TRP A 86 8.28 -4.10 -2.48
N MET A 87 9.55 -4.54 -2.47
CA MET A 87 10.25 -4.94 -3.69
C MET A 87 10.20 -6.46 -3.88
N ILE A 88 9.54 -6.91 -4.94
CA ILE A 88 9.28 -8.34 -5.22
C ILE A 88 10.32 -8.88 -6.21
N GLU A 89 10.55 -8.21 -7.33
CA GLU A 89 11.60 -8.51 -8.30
C GLU A 89 12.27 -7.24 -8.83
N GLY A 90 13.57 -7.35 -9.16
CA GLY A 90 14.39 -6.23 -9.63
C GLY A 90 15.01 -5.43 -8.49
N THR A 91 15.55 -4.27 -8.82
CA THR A 91 16.20 -3.35 -7.87
C THR A 91 15.87 -1.89 -8.19
N MET A 92 15.86 -1.05 -7.15
CA MET A 92 15.56 0.39 -7.28
C MET A 92 16.49 1.20 -6.37
N MET A 93 17.08 2.28 -6.87
CA MET A 93 17.85 3.22 -6.06
C MET A 93 16.94 4.30 -5.51
N HIS A 94 16.83 4.37 -4.19
CA HIS A 94 16.24 5.50 -3.48
C HIS A 94 17.34 6.52 -3.14
N THR A 95 17.11 7.78 -3.46
CA THR A 95 17.92 8.91 -2.96
C THR A 95 16.99 9.99 -2.43
N ASP A 96 17.25 10.56 -1.26
CA ASP A 96 16.42 11.62 -0.68
C ASP A 96 17.19 12.87 -0.24
N SER A 97 16.43 13.91 0.10
CA SER A 97 16.95 15.20 0.54
C SER A 97 17.66 15.17 1.90
N LEU A 98 17.61 14.05 2.63
CA LEU A 98 18.39 13.85 3.86
C LEU A 98 19.78 13.28 3.56
N GLY A 99 20.03 12.90 2.31
CA GLY A 99 21.27 12.27 1.86
C GLY A 99 21.24 10.74 1.93
N SER A 100 20.08 10.12 2.19
CA SER A 100 19.96 8.67 2.12
C SER A 100 20.22 8.21 0.68
N LYS A 101 20.91 7.08 0.53
CA LYS A 101 21.17 6.44 -0.76
C LYS A 101 21.13 4.94 -0.60
N GLN A 102 20.01 4.33 -0.98
CA GLN A 102 19.69 2.93 -0.67
C GLN A 102 19.20 2.20 -1.90
N LEU A 103 19.94 1.16 -2.31
CA LEU A 103 19.46 0.21 -3.30
C LEU A 103 18.56 -0.82 -2.62
N ILE A 104 17.27 -0.82 -2.93
CA ILE A 104 16.34 -1.87 -2.50
C ILE A 104 16.43 -3.07 -3.44
N ARG A 105 16.33 -4.27 -2.90
CA ARG A 105 16.43 -5.56 -3.60
C ARG A 105 15.19 -6.41 -3.32
N PRO A 106 15.01 -7.55 -4.01
CA PRO A 106 13.90 -8.45 -3.78
C PRO A 106 13.79 -8.88 -2.31
N LYS A 107 12.55 -8.98 -1.84
CA LYS A 107 12.16 -9.30 -0.48
C LYS A 107 12.59 -8.28 0.59
N GLN A 108 12.68 -7.00 0.23
CA GLN A 108 13.04 -5.92 1.14
C GLN A 108 11.98 -4.83 1.17
N VAL A 109 11.99 -4.05 2.25
CA VAL A 109 11.12 -2.86 2.42
C VAL A 109 11.96 -1.60 2.59
N ASN A 110 11.56 -0.53 1.91
CA ASN A 110 11.94 0.84 2.26
C ASN A 110 10.74 1.55 2.87
N LEU A 111 10.98 2.29 3.96
CA LEU A 111 10.00 3.15 4.59
C LEU A 111 10.58 4.56 4.67
N MET A 112 10.02 5.49 3.90
CA MET A 112 10.37 6.90 4.01
C MET A 112 9.27 7.63 4.77
N THR A 113 9.58 8.12 5.97
CA THR A 113 8.68 9.00 6.71
C THR A 113 8.87 10.42 6.21
N ALA A 114 7.86 10.98 5.55
CA ALA A 114 7.92 12.34 5.03
C ALA A 114 7.61 13.39 6.11
N GLY A 115 6.58 13.14 6.93
CA GLY A 115 6.23 14.01 8.06
C GLY A 115 6.11 15.48 7.65
N HIS A 116 6.93 16.34 8.27
CA HIS A 116 6.95 17.77 7.93
C HIS A 116 7.24 18.03 6.45
N GLY A 117 8.16 17.30 5.84
CA GLY A 117 8.49 17.40 4.41
C GLY A 117 9.81 16.72 4.07
N ILE A 118 9.83 16.03 2.93
CA ILE A 118 11.03 15.44 2.33
C ILE A 118 10.86 15.43 0.81
N SER A 119 11.95 15.39 0.05
CA SER A 119 11.89 14.99 -1.36
C SER A 119 12.78 13.79 -1.64
N HIS A 120 12.43 13.00 -2.66
CA HIS A 120 13.21 11.84 -3.06
C HIS A 120 13.13 11.56 -4.57
N THR A 121 13.99 10.65 -5.01
CA THR A 121 14.02 10.03 -6.34
C THR A 121 13.98 8.52 -6.21
N GLU A 122 13.35 7.85 -7.17
CA GLU A 122 13.36 6.38 -7.31
C GLU A 122 13.81 6.05 -8.73
N VAL A 123 15.03 5.51 -8.87
CA VAL A 123 15.66 5.28 -10.17
C VAL A 123 16.20 3.86 -10.25
N ALA A 124 15.79 3.10 -11.27
CA ALA A 124 16.31 1.77 -11.52
C ALA A 124 17.79 1.89 -11.97
N PRO A 125 18.70 1.03 -11.50
CA PRO A 125 20.05 0.98 -12.05
C PRO A 125 20.01 0.75 -13.57
N ASP A 126 20.95 1.34 -14.31
CA ASP A 126 21.07 1.17 -15.77
C ASP A 126 21.15 -0.30 -16.22
N THR A 127 21.74 -1.16 -15.40
CA THR A 127 21.82 -2.61 -15.65
C THR A 127 20.53 -3.38 -15.36
N GLU A 128 19.56 -2.78 -14.66
CA GLU A 128 18.31 -3.43 -14.30
C GLU A 128 17.43 -3.67 -15.54
N THR A 129 16.69 -4.76 -15.54
CA THR A 129 15.80 -5.16 -16.64
C THR A 129 14.42 -5.60 -16.17
N LYS A 130 14.19 -5.67 -14.86
CA LYS A 130 12.92 -6.12 -14.29
C LYS A 130 12.43 -5.17 -13.20
N MET A 131 11.12 -5.12 -13.05
CA MET A 131 10.48 -4.50 -11.90
C MET A 131 9.21 -5.28 -11.54
N HIS A 132 9.10 -5.63 -10.27
CA HIS A 132 7.86 -6.05 -9.65
C HIS A 132 7.84 -5.51 -8.22
N ALA A 133 6.90 -4.62 -7.91
CA ALA A 133 6.82 -3.95 -6.61
C ALA A 133 5.39 -3.50 -6.28
N ALA A 134 5.12 -3.33 -4.99
CA ALA A 134 3.98 -2.58 -4.50
C ALA A 134 4.47 -1.28 -3.83
N GLN A 135 3.99 -0.14 -4.31
CA GLN A 135 4.26 1.17 -3.73
C GLN A 135 3.02 1.66 -3.00
N LEU A 136 3.14 1.90 -1.69
CA LEU A 136 2.03 2.31 -0.83
C LEU A 136 2.34 3.58 -0.07
N TRP A 137 1.30 4.34 0.29
CA TRP A 137 1.43 5.44 1.23
C TRP A 137 0.58 5.22 2.47
N ILE A 138 1.14 5.56 3.63
CA ILE A 138 0.52 5.49 4.94
C ILE A 138 0.27 6.93 5.41
N ALA A 139 -0.99 7.32 5.58
CA ALA A 139 -1.33 8.62 6.15
C ALA A 139 -0.87 8.71 7.61
N LEU A 140 -0.15 9.77 7.97
CA LEU A 140 0.25 9.97 9.36
C LEU A 140 -0.93 10.46 10.21
N PRO A 141 -1.08 9.96 11.45
CA PRO A 141 -2.09 10.46 12.39
C PRO A 141 -1.77 11.91 12.76
N ASP A 142 -2.79 12.65 13.24
CA ASP A 142 -2.70 14.09 13.49
C ASP A 142 -1.53 14.46 14.42
N ALA A 143 -1.26 13.62 15.42
CA ALA A 143 -0.15 13.81 16.37
C ALA A 143 1.24 13.70 15.74
N GLN A 144 1.36 13.10 14.55
CA GLN A 144 2.64 12.80 13.88
C GLN A 144 2.74 13.43 12.50
N ILE A 145 1.74 14.22 12.07
CA ILE A 145 1.69 14.78 10.71
C ILE A 145 2.91 15.66 10.36
N ALA A 146 3.54 16.27 11.38
CA ALA A 146 4.72 17.12 11.25
C ALA A 146 5.97 16.52 11.92
N VAL A 147 6.02 15.19 12.10
CA VAL A 147 7.23 14.51 12.59
C VAL A 147 8.41 14.81 11.66
N GLU A 148 9.63 14.83 12.20
CA GLU A 148 10.83 15.00 11.39
C GLU A 148 10.94 13.88 10.33
N PRO A 149 11.37 14.21 9.11
CA PRO A 149 11.54 13.22 8.06
C PRO A 149 12.64 12.22 8.41
N ARG A 150 12.47 10.96 8.02
CA ARG A 150 13.48 9.91 8.18
C ARG A 150 13.33 8.81 7.13
N PHE A 151 14.38 8.05 6.92
CA PHE A 151 14.40 6.89 6.03
C PHE A 151 14.87 5.64 6.78
N ASP A 152 14.11 4.56 6.66
CA ASP A 152 14.42 3.26 7.25
C ASP A 152 14.41 2.17 6.17
N HIS A 153 15.48 1.36 6.12
CA HIS A 153 15.59 0.21 5.22
C HIS A 153 15.50 -1.10 6.00
N TYR A 154 14.67 -2.02 5.53
CA TYR A 154 14.42 -3.32 6.13
C TYR A 154 14.84 -4.41 5.15
N PRO A 155 16.09 -4.91 5.26
CA PRO A 155 16.61 -5.93 4.33
C PRO A 155 16.07 -7.33 4.60
N GLU A 156 15.49 -7.56 5.79
CA GLU A 156 14.97 -8.84 6.24
C GLU A 156 13.59 -8.62 6.86
N LEU A 157 12.60 -9.37 6.38
CA LEU A 157 11.27 -9.41 6.94
C LEU A 157 10.93 -10.82 7.43
N PRO A 158 10.15 -10.95 8.51
CA PRO A 158 9.85 -12.25 9.06
C PRO A 158 8.82 -12.99 8.19
N VAL A 159 9.08 -14.28 7.99
CA VAL A 159 8.26 -15.18 7.20
C VAL A 159 7.68 -16.26 8.10
N VAL A 160 6.40 -16.60 7.89
CA VAL A 160 5.71 -17.70 8.55
C VAL A 160 4.98 -18.51 7.50
N GLU A 161 4.98 -19.84 7.63
CA GLU A 161 4.29 -20.74 6.71
C GLU A 161 3.11 -21.43 7.41
N LYS A 162 1.97 -21.51 6.72
CA LYS A 162 0.80 -22.24 7.19
C LYS A 162 -0.03 -22.71 6.00
N ASP A 163 -0.53 -23.95 6.06
CA ASP A 163 -1.44 -24.53 5.06
C ASP A 163 -0.93 -24.41 3.60
N GLY A 164 0.38 -24.51 3.39
CA GLY A 164 1.00 -24.39 2.06
C GLY A 164 1.13 -22.96 1.52
N VAL A 165 0.90 -21.95 2.37
CA VAL A 165 1.09 -20.53 2.04
C VAL A 165 2.29 -19.98 2.81
N GLU A 166 3.20 -19.31 2.11
CA GLU A 166 4.27 -18.48 2.67
C GLU A 166 3.72 -17.07 2.92
N PHE A 167 3.79 -16.61 4.17
CA PHE A 167 3.37 -15.26 4.59
C PHE A 167 4.60 -14.44 4.98
N THR A 168 4.94 -13.42 4.20
CA THR A 168 5.94 -12.41 4.60
C THR A 168 5.22 -11.26 5.31
N VAL A 169 5.45 -11.09 6.61
CA VAL A 169 4.81 -10.02 7.39
C VAL A 169 5.56 -8.71 7.14
N LEU A 170 4.98 -7.86 6.28
CA LEU A 170 5.60 -6.61 5.85
C LEU A 170 5.54 -5.54 6.94
N VAL A 171 4.39 -5.39 7.59
CA VAL A 171 4.19 -4.47 8.73
C VAL A 171 3.08 -4.99 9.64
N GLY A 172 3.16 -4.71 10.93
CA GLY A 172 2.21 -5.18 11.93
C GLY A 172 2.50 -6.61 12.40
N ALA A 173 1.45 -7.28 12.89
CA ALA A 173 1.54 -8.64 13.42
C ALA A 173 0.52 -9.57 12.76
N PHE A 174 0.99 -10.74 12.30
CA PHE A 174 0.17 -11.77 11.67
C PHE A 174 0.68 -13.16 12.05
N LEU A 175 -0.22 -14.10 12.37
CA LEU A 175 0.14 -15.48 12.78
C LEU A 175 1.26 -15.53 13.84
N ASN A 176 1.12 -14.73 14.91
CA ASN A 176 2.10 -14.60 16.00
C ASN A 176 3.51 -14.15 15.57
N THR A 177 3.63 -13.56 14.38
CA THR A 177 4.86 -13.05 13.80
C THR A 177 4.73 -11.54 13.63
N THR A 178 5.73 -10.77 14.05
CA THR A 178 5.67 -9.30 14.06
C THR A 178 6.82 -8.71 13.24
N SER A 179 6.47 -7.82 12.31
CA SER A 179 7.45 -7.09 11.50
C SER A 179 8.20 -6.04 12.33
N PRO A 180 9.49 -5.78 12.04
CA PRO A 180 10.24 -4.69 12.66
C PRO A 180 9.85 -3.30 12.13
N VAL A 181 9.03 -3.20 11.08
CA VAL A 181 8.69 -1.92 10.44
C VAL A 181 7.92 -1.02 11.40
N SER A 182 8.43 0.20 11.60
CA SER A 182 7.88 1.19 12.52
C SER A 182 6.87 2.13 11.84
N VAL A 183 5.58 1.97 12.20
CA VAL A 183 4.47 2.83 11.77
C VAL A 183 3.77 3.49 12.96
N TYR A 184 2.89 4.47 12.71
CA TYR A 184 2.28 5.32 13.74
C TYR A 184 0.80 5.01 14.04
N THR A 185 0.23 3.98 13.41
CA THR A 185 -1.15 3.51 13.61
C THR A 185 -1.19 1.99 13.60
N GLU A 186 -2.24 1.40 14.17
CA GLU A 186 -2.50 -0.04 14.06
C GLU A 186 -2.74 -0.43 12.59
N LEU A 187 -1.78 -1.14 12.01
CA LEU A 187 -1.70 -1.41 10.58
C LEU A 187 -1.17 -2.81 10.31
N LEU A 188 -1.58 -3.39 9.20
CA LEU A 188 -1.14 -4.68 8.71
C LEU A 188 -0.82 -4.61 7.22
N GLY A 189 0.30 -5.24 6.85
CA GLY A 189 0.64 -5.56 5.46
C GLY A 189 1.31 -6.93 5.42
N VAL A 190 0.80 -7.83 4.56
CA VAL A 190 1.32 -9.20 4.40
C VAL A 190 1.38 -9.53 2.92
N ASP A 191 2.51 -10.06 2.48
CA ASP A 191 2.66 -10.71 1.19
C ASP A 191 2.41 -12.22 1.38
N LEU A 192 1.53 -12.78 0.55
CA LEU A 192 1.15 -14.19 0.58
C LEU A 192 1.58 -14.83 -0.74
N SER A 193 2.22 -15.99 -0.70
CA SER A 193 2.50 -16.75 -1.92
C SER A 193 2.30 -18.24 -1.73
N ALA A 194 1.84 -18.93 -2.78
CA ALA A 194 1.60 -20.36 -2.76
C ALA A 194 2.22 -21.03 -3.98
N ALA A 195 3.10 -22.01 -3.75
CA ALA A 195 3.72 -22.78 -4.85
C ALA A 195 2.73 -23.76 -5.51
N GLU A 196 1.81 -24.31 -4.71
CA GLU A 196 0.74 -25.20 -5.15
C GLU A 196 -0.62 -24.60 -4.81
N SER A 197 -1.67 -24.99 -5.53
CA SER A 197 -3.02 -24.51 -5.24
C SER A 197 -3.43 -24.96 -3.85
N THR A 198 -3.84 -24.01 -3.01
CA THR A 198 -4.20 -24.29 -1.61
C THR A 198 -5.44 -23.50 -1.19
N LYS A 199 -6.06 -23.97 -0.12
CA LYS A 199 -7.22 -23.35 0.52
C LYS A 199 -6.94 -23.22 2.01
N THR A 200 -7.02 -22.00 2.54
CA THR A 200 -6.79 -21.73 3.96
C THR A 200 -7.81 -20.75 4.51
N ARG A 201 -7.94 -20.75 5.83
CA ARG A 201 -8.75 -19.79 6.58
C ARG A 201 -7.82 -18.88 7.38
N LEU A 202 -7.88 -17.59 7.06
CA LEU A 202 -7.14 -16.55 7.77
C LEU A 202 -7.95 -16.09 8.99
N THR A 203 -7.28 -15.89 10.12
CA THR A 203 -7.85 -15.19 11.29
C THR A 203 -7.55 -13.71 11.14
N LEU A 204 -8.59 -12.88 11.25
CA LEU A 204 -8.53 -11.44 11.07
C LEU A 204 -8.89 -10.72 12.38
N ASN A 205 -8.38 -9.50 12.54
CA ASN A 205 -8.78 -8.61 13.61
C ASN A 205 -10.11 -7.94 13.23
N PRO A 206 -11.22 -8.17 13.95
CA PRO A 206 -12.51 -7.60 13.59
C PRO A 206 -12.56 -6.07 13.70
N ASN A 207 -11.60 -5.43 14.36
CA ASN A 207 -11.50 -3.97 14.41
C ASN A 207 -10.84 -3.38 13.15
N PHE A 208 -10.26 -4.20 12.28
CA PHE A 208 -9.61 -3.74 11.06
C PHE A 208 -10.57 -3.84 9.88
N GLU A 209 -10.41 -2.92 8.92
CA GLU A 209 -10.83 -3.13 7.54
C GLU A 209 -9.66 -3.71 6.73
N TYR A 210 -9.96 -4.43 5.66
CA TYR A 210 -8.96 -5.15 4.87
C TYR A 210 -9.09 -4.94 3.37
N GLY A 211 -8.01 -5.19 2.65
CA GLY A 211 -7.95 -5.22 1.20
C GLY A 211 -7.03 -6.32 0.68
N PHE A 212 -7.49 -7.04 -0.33
CA PHE A 212 -6.74 -8.04 -1.07
C PHE A 212 -6.52 -7.58 -2.50
N MET A 213 -5.30 -7.78 -3.00
CA MET A 213 -4.92 -7.51 -4.38
C MET A 213 -4.02 -8.66 -4.88
N ALA A 214 -4.25 -9.14 -6.10
CA ALA A 214 -3.31 -10.08 -6.72
C ALA A 214 -2.08 -9.32 -7.22
N LEU A 215 -0.89 -9.76 -6.81
CA LEU A 215 0.40 -9.29 -7.32
C LEU A 215 0.86 -10.15 -8.49
N GLU A 216 0.58 -11.46 -8.43
CA GLU A 216 0.80 -12.43 -9.52
C GLU A 216 -0.34 -13.44 -9.52
N GLY A 217 -0.82 -13.80 -10.71
CA GLY A 217 -1.81 -14.86 -10.88
C GLY A 217 -3.18 -14.47 -10.33
N THR A 218 -3.90 -15.45 -9.80
CA THR A 218 -5.28 -15.27 -9.31
C THR A 218 -5.52 -15.99 -7.99
N ALA A 219 -6.60 -15.60 -7.31
CA ALA A 219 -7.09 -16.27 -6.11
C ALA A 219 -8.61 -16.09 -5.98
N THR A 220 -9.20 -16.72 -4.98
CA THR A 220 -10.59 -16.50 -4.57
C THR A 220 -10.62 -16.09 -3.11
N VAL A 221 -11.32 -15.01 -2.78
CA VAL A 221 -11.52 -14.52 -1.40
C VAL A 221 -13.00 -14.67 -1.05
N ASN A 222 -13.33 -15.65 -0.21
CA ASN A 222 -14.72 -15.97 0.18
C ASN A 222 -15.70 -16.07 -1.00
N GLY A 223 -15.27 -16.75 -2.07
CA GLY A 223 -16.06 -16.92 -3.31
C GLY A 223 -15.91 -15.81 -4.34
N HIS A 224 -15.24 -14.69 -4.04
CA HIS A 224 -14.98 -13.59 -4.99
C HIS A 224 -13.64 -13.79 -5.68
N GLU A 225 -13.61 -13.80 -7.01
CA GLU A 225 -12.38 -13.94 -7.78
C GLU A 225 -11.51 -12.69 -7.64
N LEU A 226 -10.22 -12.90 -7.41
CA LEU A 226 -9.20 -11.87 -7.29
C LEU A 226 -8.22 -12.02 -8.45
N THR A 227 -8.08 -10.97 -9.24
CA THR A 227 -7.24 -10.88 -10.43
C THR A 227 -6.35 -9.64 -10.36
N GLU A 228 -5.44 -9.47 -11.33
CA GLU A 228 -4.59 -8.29 -11.46
C GLU A 228 -5.38 -7.01 -11.84
N ASP A 229 -6.68 -7.14 -12.12
CA ASP A 229 -7.56 -6.07 -12.57
C ASP A 229 -8.61 -5.65 -11.52
N ASN A 230 -8.66 -6.28 -10.35
CA ASN A 230 -9.58 -5.92 -9.28
C ASN A 230 -8.93 -5.88 -7.89
N MET A 231 -9.70 -5.38 -6.93
CA MET A 231 -9.38 -5.43 -5.51
C MET A 231 -10.63 -5.87 -4.75
N VAL A 232 -10.44 -6.76 -3.78
CA VAL A 232 -11.49 -7.20 -2.86
C VAL A 232 -11.24 -6.54 -1.51
N VAL A 233 -12.23 -5.84 -0.97
CA VAL A 233 -12.14 -5.16 0.34
C VAL A 233 -13.14 -5.71 1.33
N LEU A 234 -12.75 -5.73 2.60
CA LEU A 234 -13.58 -6.14 3.72
C LEU A 234 -13.80 -4.95 4.66
N GLU A 235 -15.05 -4.74 5.07
CA GLU A 235 -15.36 -3.85 6.19
C GLU A 235 -14.99 -4.49 7.54
N GLN A 236 -15.05 -3.69 8.62
CA GLN A 236 -14.85 -4.18 9.99
C GLN A 236 -15.87 -5.26 10.37
N GLY A 237 -15.50 -6.09 11.34
CA GLY A 237 -16.36 -7.13 11.93
C GLY A 237 -16.04 -8.55 11.45
N VAL A 238 -15.27 -8.70 10.37
CA VAL A 238 -14.83 -10.01 9.88
C VAL A 238 -13.69 -10.54 10.75
N SER A 239 -13.91 -11.65 11.46
CA SER A 239 -12.92 -12.29 12.34
C SER A 239 -12.16 -13.44 11.66
N ALA A 240 -12.68 -13.95 10.54
CA ALA A 240 -11.99 -14.93 9.72
C ALA A 240 -12.50 -14.89 8.29
N ILE A 241 -11.64 -15.23 7.34
CA ILE A 241 -12.01 -15.33 5.92
C ILE A 241 -11.34 -16.52 5.27
N GLU A 242 -12.06 -17.16 4.35
CA GLU A 242 -11.53 -18.25 3.53
C GLU A 242 -10.90 -17.69 2.26
N ILE A 243 -9.72 -18.19 1.92
CA ILE A 243 -9.05 -17.87 0.67
C ILE A 243 -8.60 -19.15 -0.05
N GLU A 244 -8.68 -19.12 -1.37
CA GLU A 244 -8.14 -20.14 -2.26
C GLU A 244 -7.08 -19.47 -3.14
N ILE A 245 -5.83 -19.88 -3.03
CA ILE A 245 -4.71 -19.31 -3.79
C ILE A 245 -4.33 -20.32 -4.86
N HIS A 246 -4.34 -19.92 -6.13
CA HIS A 246 -3.90 -20.79 -7.22
C HIS A 246 -2.37 -20.97 -7.20
N ALA A 247 -1.90 -22.10 -7.74
CA ALA A 247 -0.48 -22.40 -7.82
C ALA A 247 0.32 -21.28 -8.53
N GLY A 248 1.39 -20.83 -7.89
CA GLY A 248 2.25 -19.75 -8.39
C GLY A 248 1.70 -18.34 -8.17
N SER A 249 0.54 -18.18 -7.53
CA SER A 249 -0.03 -16.85 -7.26
C SER A 249 0.62 -16.19 -6.04
N ARG A 250 0.67 -14.86 -6.08
CA ARG A 250 1.13 -13.98 -4.99
C ARG A 250 0.08 -12.91 -4.73
N LEU A 251 -0.29 -12.71 -3.48
CA LEU A 251 -1.32 -11.75 -3.06
C LEU A 251 -0.73 -10.75 -2.06
N LEU A 252 -1.30 -9.55 -2.05
CA LEU A 252 -1.08 -8.55 -1.02
C LEU A 252 -2.33 -8.44 -0.14
N LEU A 253 -2.16 -8.63 1.17
CA LEU A 253 -3.17 -8.34 2.19
C LEU A 253 -2.79 -7.07 2.94
N LEU A 254 -3.64 -6.07 2.88
CA LEU A 254 -3.55 -4.85 3.67
C LEU A 254 -4.67 -4.80 4.71
N GLY A 255 -4.39 -4.26 5.87
CA GLY A 255 -5.41 -3.96 6.86
C GLY A 255 -4.99 -2.87 7.82
N GLY A 256 -5.95 -2.40 8.61
CA GLY A 256 -5.71 -1.44 9.68
C GLY A 256 -7.00 -0.97 10.32
N GLU A 257 -6.88 -0.34 11.48
CA GLU A 257 -8.01 0.34 12.12
C GLU A 257 -8.46 1.51 11.24
N PRO A 258 -9.78 1.67 10.96
CA PRO A 258 -10.25 2.76 10.11
C PRO A 258 -9.78 4.12 10.59
N PHE A 259 -9.11 4.83 9.70
CA PHE A 259 -8.50 6.11 10.03
C PHE A 259 -9.56 7.16 10.31
N GLU A 260 -9.70 7.62 11.56
CA GLU A 260 -10.82 8.46 12.00
C GLU A 260 -10.82 9.84 11.31
N SER A 261 -9.70 10.56 11.40
CA SER A 261 -9.56 11.93 10.92
C SER A 261 -9.69 12.03 9.39
N PRO A 262 -10.54 12.92 8.86
CA PRO A 262 -10.60 13.18 7.42
C PRO A 262 -9.25 13.71 6.91
N ILE A 263 -8.79 13.19 5.77
CA ILE A 263 -7.56 13.64 5.11
C ILE A 263 -7.86 14.25 3.75
N LEU A 264 -6.97 15.13 3.30
CA LEU A 264 -6.91 15.60 1.94
C LEU A 264 -5.65 15.03 1.29
N LEU A 265 -5.84 14.22 0.23
CA LEU A 265 -4.75 13.71 -0.60
C LEU A 265 -4.80 14.44 -1.93
N TRP A 266 -3.77 15.22 -2.23
CA TRP A 266 -3.59 15.91 -3.51
C TRP A 266 -2.15 15.77 -3.99
N TRP A 267 -1.97 15.32 -5.23
CA TRP A 267 -0.65 15.01 -5.78
C TRP A 267 0.14 14.09 -4.84
N ASN A 268 1.23 14.58 -4.24
CA ASN A 268 2.09 13.84 -3.32
C ASN A 268 1.93 14.30 -1.86
N PHE A 269 0.85 15.01 -1.55
CA PHE A 269 0.64 15.61 -0.24
C PHE A 269 -0.59 15.01 0.45
N VAL A 270 -0.40 14.62 1.72
CA VAL A 270 -1.47 14.25 2.62
C VAL A 270 -1.56 15.31 3.73
N GLY A 271 -2.66 16.04 3.76
CA GLY A 271 -2.90 17.13 4.72
C GLY A 271 -4.30 17.06 5.35
N ARG A 272 -4.70 18.12 6.05
CA ARG A 272 -6.04 18.28 6.65
C ARG A 272 -6.80 19.45 6.07
N THR A 273 -6.11 20.50 5.66
CA THR A 273 -6.73 21.70 5.06
C THR A 273 -6.19 21.98 3.67
N GLN A 274 -7.01 22.61 2.81
CA GLN A 274 -6.54 23.03 1.48
C GLN A 274 -5.42 24.08 1.59
N GLU A 275 -5.43 24.89 2.65
CA GLU A 275 -4.42 25.92 2.89
C GLU A 275 -3.04 25.29 3.15
N GLU A 276 -2.96 24.25 3.97
CA GLU A 276 -1.72 23.49 4.19
C GLU A 276 -1.12 22.98 2.87
N LEU A 277 -1.97 22.43 1.99
CA LEU A 277 -1.51 21.87 0.71
C LEU A 277 -1.10 22.96 -0.28
N LYS A 278 -1.76 24.12 -0.26
CA LYS A 278 -1.35 25.30 -1.05
C LYS A 278 0.01 25.80 -0.61
N ILE A 279 0.22 25.94 0.70
CA ILE A 279 1.52 26.34 1.26
C ILE A 279 2.61 25.34 0.84
N ALA A 280 2.36 24.04 1.00
CA ALA A 280 3.33 23.00 0.61
C ALA A 280 3.65 23.03 -0.89
N ARG A 281 2.64 23.25 -1.75
CA ARG A 281 2.82 23.42 -3.20
C ARG A 281 3.68 24.63 -3.51
N ASP A 282 3.37 25.78 -2.93
CA ASP A 282 4.06 27.03 -3.22
C ASP A 282 5.52 26.97 -2.72
N GLN A 283 5.75 26.33 -1.58
CA GLN A 283 7.09 25.99 -1.07
C GLN A 283 7.86 25.07 -2.02
N TRP A 284 7.20 24.04 -2.57
CA TRP A 284 7.83 23.17 -3.57
C TRP A 284 8.25 23.98 -4.80
N ILE A 285 7.36 24.81 -5.35
CA ILE A 285 7.65 25.66 -6.52
C ILE A 285 8.79 26.64 -6.22
N ALA A 286 8.82 27.23 -5.02
CA ALA A 286 9.85 28.17 -4.58
C ALA A 286 11.19 27.51 -4.20
N GLN A 287 11.29 26.17 -4.21
CA GLN A 287 12.47 25.41 -3.76
C GLN A 287 12.83 25.71 -2.29
N ASP A 288 11.80 25.77 -1.44
CA ASP A 288 11.93 25.99 0.00
C ASP A 288 12.73 24.88 0.68
N GLU A 289 13.46 25.25 1.75
CA GLU A 289 14.31 24.32 2.53
C GLU A 289 13.54 23.13 3.11
N ARG A 290 12.22 23.27 3.30
CA ARG A 290 11.32 22.20 3.75
C ARG A 290 11.47 20.89 2.96
N PHE A 291 11.81 20.96 1.67
CA PHE A 291 11.95 19.78 0.81
C PHE A 291 13.40 19.43 0.47
N GLY A 292 14.36 20.25 0.91
CA GLY A 292 15.77 20.13 0.57
C GLY A 292 16.04 20.03 -0.93
N SER A 293 17.17 19.42 -1.29
CA SER A 293 17.59 19.20 -2.67
C SER A 293 18.31 17.86 -2.82
N ILE A 294 18.36 17.36 -4.06
CA ILE A 294 19.01 16.10 -4.42
C ILE A 294 20.00 16.41 -5.54
N PRO A 295 21.21 16.89 -5.20
CA PRO A 295 22.16 17.44 -6.18
C PRO A 295 22.75 16.37 -7.12
N ASP A 296 22.75 15.11 -6.70
CA ASP A 296 23.30 13.98 -7.47
C ASP A 296 22.37 13.51 -8.61
N TYR A 297 21.12 14.00 -8.66
CA TYR A 297 20.16 13.59 -9.69
C TYR A 297 20.37 14.38 -10.99
N GLU A 298 20.56 13.66 -12.09
CA GLU A 298 20.70 14.24 -13.43
C GLU A 298 19.36 14.19 -14.18
N GLY A 299 18.56 15.25 -14.06
CA GLY A 299 17.30 15.33 -14.77
C GLY A 299 16.38 16.45 -14.25
N PRO A 300 15.17 16.56 -14.80
CA PRO A 300 14.20 17.55 -14.35
C PRO A 300 13.65 17.20 -12.96
N ARG A 301 13.48 18.23 -12.13
CA ARG A 301 12.66 18.18 -10.93
C ARG A 301 11.19 18.16 -11.33
N LEU A 302 10.38 17.34 -10.66
CA LEU A 302 8.96 17.19 -11.02
C LEU A 302 8.18 18.47 -10.69
N GLU A 303 7.32 18.88 -11.61
CA GLU A 303 6.49 20.07 -11.44
C GLU A 303 5.19 19.73 -10.72
N ALA A 304 4.82 20.55 -9.74
CA ALA A 304 3.54 20.40 -9.07
C ALA A 304 2.39 20.76 -10.04
N PRO A 305 1.31 19.95 -10.12
CA PRO A 305 0.19 20.24 -10.99
C PRO A 305 -0.58 21.49 -10.54
N ALA A 306 -1.55 21.91 -11.35
CA ALA A 306 -2.50 22.95 -10.98
C ALA A 306 -3.27 22.55 -9.71
N PHE A 307 -3.41 23.49 -8.78
CA PHE A 307 -4.15 23.27 -7.54
C PHE A 307 -5.65 23.51 -7.79
N PRO A 308 -6.54 22.58 -7.42
CA PRO A 308 -7.98 22.74 -7.65
C PRO A 308 -8.61 23.75 -6.69
N ASP A 309 -9.67 24.43 -7.14
CA ASP A 309 -10.42 25.38 -6.30
C ASP A 309 -11.14 24.70 -5.12
N GLN A 310 -11.54 23.44 -5.30
CA GLN A 310 -12.26 22.65 -4.31
C GLN A 310 -11.77 21.20 -4.31
N MET A 311 -11.66 20.63 -3.11
CA MET A 311 -11.34 19.22 -2.91
C MET A 311 -12.21 18.62 -1.82
N ARG A 312 -12.62 17.35 -2.00
CA ARG A 312 -13.37 16.58 -1.01
C ARG A 312 -12.42 15.75 -0.16
N ALA A 313 -12.56 15.83 1.17
CA ALA A 313 -11.85 14.99 2.13
C ALA A 313 -12.19 13.51 1.97
N SER A 314 -11.38 12.63 2.59
CA SER A 314 -11.52 11.17 2.52
C SER A 314 -12.87 10.64 3.03
N LYS A 315 -13.53 11.41 3.91
CA LYS A 315 -14.86 11.16 4.46
C LYS A 315 -15.73 12.40 4.33
#